data_AF-A0A117SWH3-F1
#
_entry.id   AF-A0A117SWH3-F1
#
_cell.length_a   1.000
_cell.length_b   1.000
_cell.length_c   1.000
_cell.angle_alpha   90.00
_cell.angle_beta   90.00
_cell.angle_gamma   90.00
#
_symmetry.space_group_name_H-M   'P 1'
#
loop_
_entity.id
_entity.type
_entity.pdbx_description
1 polymer ?
#
loop_
_entity_poly.entity_id
_entity_poly.type
_entity_poly.pdbx_seq_one_letter_code
_entity_poly.pdbx_strand_id
1 'polypeptide(L)'
;MYGGIPEDEYSAVSELVSAGAHVSFNYMYDFVHGKVFVIDNETVILGSINPTYYGFEHDLGIDLVINNASIARVFAQVILSDYYNETVSQVGYPGIVVSPINSAKYLGALLNQPGTLYVAFEELYPSSGFYGLIQQHSERVVLVGEHSENDYAVGKLGAVMIPGLTAKAIVVGNYVYVGSINLDYTSLHQNRELGIIIQNPVVADEVRNTILQWYHEYSSTQKGQIGGITQSLVTMLLLIVTLLLLLYIVRSTIRPRRRRR
;
A
#
# COMPACT_ATOMS: atom_id res chain seq x y z
N MET A 1 14.55 9.69 -1.07
CA MET A 1 15.16 8.94 -2.18
C MET A 1 16.20 9.80 -2.87
N TYR A 2 17.40 9.27 -3.12
CA TYR A 2 18.47 9.94 -3.87
C TYR A 2 18.14 9.86 -5.37
N GLY A 3 17.86 11.01 -6.00
CA GLY A 3 17.46 11.14 -7.41
C GLY A 3 18.63 11.05 -8.39
N GLY A 4 19.38 9.96 -8.35
CA GLY A 4 20.38 9.61 -9.36
C GLY A 4 20.22 8.16 -9.77
N ILE A 5 20.44 7.85 -11.05
CA ILE A 5 20.54 6.48 -11.54
C ILE A 5 21.76 5.84 -10.86
N PRO A 6 21.60 4.78 -10.06
CA PRO A 6 22.72 4.06 -9.45
C PRO A 6 23.77 3.62 -10.50
N GLU A 7 25.05 3.56 -10.13
CA GLU A 7 26.14 3.22 -11.08
C GLU A 7 25.96 1.84 -11.74
N ASP A 8 25.39 0.89 -11.02
CA ASP A 8 25.04 -0.45 -11.47
C ASP A 8 23.93 -0.46 -12.55
N GLU A 9 22.99 0.48 -12.50
CA GLU A 9 21.97 0.64 -13.55
C GLU A 9 22.59 1.02 -14.89
N TYR A 10 23.69 1.79 -14.93
CA TYR A 10 24.36 2.10 -16.20
C TYR A 10 24.98 0.86 -16.86
N SER A 11 25.43 -0.10 -16.07
CA SER A 11 25.92 -1.39 -16.60
C SER A 11 24.77 -2.20 -17.19
N ALA A 12 23.64 -2.30 -16.48
CA ALA A 12 22.45 -3.00 -16.96
C ALA A 12 21.90 -2.36 -18.25
N VAL A 13 21.84 -1.02 -18.31
CA VAL A 13 21.44 -0.30 -19.52
C VAL A 13 22.41 -0.56 -20.68
N SER A 14 23.72 -0.57 -20.41
CA SER A 14 24.71 -0.86 -21.45
C SER A 14 24.57 -2.28 -22.00
N GLU A 15 24.30 -3.26 -21.13
CA GLU A 15 24.03 -4.65 -21.53
C GLU A 15 22.79 -4.72 -22.41
N LEU A 16 21.66 -4.13 -21.98
CA LEU A 16 20.42 -4.09 -22.74
C LEU A 16 20.61 -3.45 -24.12
N VAL A 17 21.27 -2.29 -24.18
CA VAL A 17 21.54 -1.60 -25.46
C VAL A 17 22.44 -2.43 -26.36
N SER A 18 23.47 -3.10 -25.81
CA SER A 18 24.35 -3.98 -26.57
C SER A 18 23.62 -5.21 -27.14
N ALA A 19 22.56 -5.65 -26.47
CA ALA A 19 21.67 -6.72 -26.92
C ALA A 19 20.59 -6.24 -27.92
N GLY A 20 20.57 -4.96 -28.27
CA GLY A 20 19.64 -4.36 -29.23
C GLY A 20 18.35 -3.82 -28.62
N ALA A 21 18.24 -3.74 -27.29
CA ALA A 21 17.10 -3.11 -26.64
C ALA A 21 17.17 -1.58 -26.73
N HIS A 22 16.00 -0.95 -26.81
CA HIS A 22 15.85 0.49 -26.82
C HIS A 22 15.54 0.96 -25.41
N VAL A 23 16.46 1.70 -24.79
CA VAL A 23 16.34 2.17 -23.41
C VAL A 23 16.27 3.69 -23.37
N SER A 24 15.41 4.25 -22.51
CA SER A 24 15.29 5.68 -22.29
C SER A 24 15.15 5.96 -20.79
N PHE A 25 15.81 7.01 -20.32
CA PHE A 25 15.58 7.57 -18.99
C PHE A 25 14.56 8.70 -19.10
N ASN A 26 13.51 8.65 -18.28
CA ASN A 26 12.47 9.67 -18.26
C ASN A 26 12.73 10.66 -17.11
N TYR A 27 12.60 11.95 -17.42
CA TYR A 27 12.79 13.06 -16.48
C TYR A 27 11.60 14.01 -16.44
N MET A 28 10.46 13.61 -17.02
CA MET A 28 9.25 14.44 -17.08
C MET A 28 8.43 14.40 -15.78
N TYR A 29 8.71 13.44 -14.91
CA TYR A 29 7.99 13.17 -13.67
C TYR A 29 8.99 13.06 -12.52
N ASP A 30 8.52 13.25 -11.28
CA ASP A 30 9.37 13.07 -10.09
C ASP A 30 9.89 11.62 -10.03
N PHE A 31 9.02 10.66 -10.34
CA PHE A 31 9.35 9.25 -10.53
C PHE A 31 8.53 8.62 -11.66
N VAL A 32 9.14 7.71 -12.42
CA VAL A 32 8.41 6.69 -13.20
C VAL A 32 8.31 5.45 -12.35
N HIS A 33 7.10 5.18 -11.86
CA HIS A 33 6.87 4.19 -10.82
C HIS A 33 5.81 3.14 -11.21
N GLY A 34 5.36 3.16 -12.47
CA GLY A 34 4.60 2.08 -13.09
C GLY A 34 5.43 0.81 -13.34
N LYS A 35 4.86 -0.35 -13.00
CA LYS A 35 5.42 -1.69 -13.26
C LYS A 35 4.54 -2.34 -14.31
N VAL A 36 4.83 -2.05 -15.58
CA VAL A 36 3.96 -2.46 -16.68
C VAL A 36 4.79 -3.06 -17.81
N PHE A 37 4.39 -4.23 -18.26
CA PHE A 37 4.93 -4.90 -19.43
C PHE A 37 3.83 -5.04 -20.46
N VAL A 38 4.14 -4.70 -21.71
CA VAL A 38 3.26 -4.99 -22.86
C VAL A 38 3.98 -5.96 -23.78
N ILE A 39 3.32 -7.07 -24.09
CA ILE A 39 3.88 -8.17 -24.88
C ILE A 39 3.02 -8.33 -26.14
N ASP A 40 3.67 -8.29 -27.29
CA ASP A 40 3.09 -8.54 -28.63
C ASP A 40 1.84 -7.70 -28.97
N ASN A 41 1.66 -6.54 -28.34
CA ASN A 41 0.45 -5.71 -28.43
C ASN A 41 -0.85 -6.44 -28.03
N GLU A 42 -0.74 -7.53 -27.25
CA GLU A 42 -1.87 -8.39 -26.88
C GLU A 42 -2.01 -8.54 -25.37
N THR A 43 -0.88 -8.68 -24.68
CA THR A 43 -0.86 -8.97 -23.25
C THR A 43 -0.28 -7.80 -22.47
N VAL A 44 -0.91 -7.50 -21.33
CA VAL A 44 -0.37 -6.56 -20.33
C VAL A 44 -0.16 -7.30 -19.03
N ILE A 45 1.01 -7.11 -18.43
CA ILE A 45 1.27 -7.45 -17.04
C ILE A 45 1.43 -6.14 -16.29
N LEU A 46 0.61 -5.90 -15.27
CA LEU A 46 0.67 -4.66 -14.50
C LEU A 46 0.33 -4.86 -13.03
N GLY A 47 0.91 -4.04 -12.16
CA GLY A 47 0.54 -4.01 -10.76
C GLY A 47 1.57 -3.31 -9.91
N SER A 48 1.87 -3.91 -8.76
CA SER A 48 2.70 -3.31 -7.73
C SER A 48 4.05 -4.00 -7.55
N ILE A 49 4.23 -5.20 -8.09
CA ILE A 49 5.44 -5.99 -7.84
C ILE A 49 6.59 -5.44 -8.69
N ASN A 50 7.66 -5.01 -8.02
CA ASN A 50 8.91 -4.67 -8.70
C ASN A 50 9.52 -5.94 -9.32
N PRO A 51 10.08 -5.90 -10.55
CA PRO A 51 10.73 -7.05 -11.16
C PRO A 51 12.13 -7.29 -10.56
N THR A 52 12.19 -7.48 -9.25
CA THR A 52 13.42 -7.70 -8.47
C THR A 52 13.27 -8.98 -7.65
N TYR A 53 14.41 -9.52 -7.18
CA TYR A 53 14.41 -10.67 -6.27
C TYR A 53 13.48 -10.46 -5.06
N TYR A 54 13.55 -9.28 -4.43
CA TYR A 54 12.70 -8.95 -3.29
C TYR A 54 11.22 -8.86 -3.67
N GLY A 55 10.91 -8.26 -4.81
CA GLY A 55 9.54 -8.18 -5.32
C GLY A 55 8.89 -9.55 -5.52
N PHE A 56 9.65 -10.54 -5.98
CA PHE A 56 9.13 -11.89 -6.23
C PHE A 56 9.11 -12.79 -5.01
N GLU A 57 10.07 -12.65 -4.09
CA GLU A 57 10.27 -13.61 -2.99
C GLU A 57 9.75 -13.13 -1.64
N HIS A 58 9.51 -11.82 -1.48
CA HIS A 58 9.24 -11.23 -0.17
C HIS A 58 8.03 -10.29 -0.14
N ASP A 59 7.77 -9.58 -1.23
CA ASP A 59 6.73 -8.56 -1.25
C ASP A 59 5.32 -9.18 -1.38
N LEU A 60 4.37 -8.65 -0.60
CA LEU A 60 2.94 -8.91 -0.74
C LEU A 60 2.34 -7.90 -1.72
N GLY A 61 2.54 -8.17 -3.01
CA GLY A 61 2.01 -7.39 -4.13
C GLY A 61 0.88 -8.09 -4.88
N ILE A 62 0.22 -7.37 -5.78
CA ILE A 62 -0.79 -7.92 -6.69
C ILE A 62 -0.53 -7.38 -8.09
N ASP A 63 -0.35 -8.31 -9.02
CA ASP A 63 -0.25 -8.03 -10.45
C ASP A 63 -1.38 -8.73 -11.21
N LEU A 64 -1.82 -8.13 -12.31
CA LEU A 64 -2.77 -8.69 -13.24
C LEU A 64 -2.08 -9.05 -14.55
N VAL A 65 -2.45 -10.20 -15.11
CA VAL A 65 -2.14 -10.58 -16.49
C VAL A 65 -3.40 -10.44 -17.33
N ILE A 66 -3.39 -9.52 -18.29
CA ILE A 66 -4.56 -9.16 -19.09
C ILE A 66 -4.28 -9.48 -20.56
N ASN A 67 -5.03 -10.43 -21.11
CA ASN A 67 -4.97 -10.80 -22.52
C ASN A 67 -6.04 -10.00 -23.28
N ASN A 68 -5.70 -8.78 -23.70
CA ASN A 68 -6.60 -7.88 -24.42
C ASN A 68 -5.81 -6.87 -25.25
N ALA A 69 -5.83 -7.03 -26.58
CA ALA A 69 -5.07 -6.18 -27.49
C ALA A 69 -5.47 -4.70 -27.47
N SER A 70 -6.71 -4.36 -27.10
CA SER A 70 -7.13 -2.95 -26.99
C SER A 70 -6.52 -2.29 -25.76
N ILE A 71 -6.54 -2.98 -24.61
CA ILE A 71 -5.89 -2.51 -23.37
C ILE A 71 -4.37 -2.43 -23.58
N ALA A 72 -3.78 -3.47 -24.17
CA ALA A 72 -2.35 -3.54 -24.45
C ALA A 72 -1.86 -2.37 -25.30
N ARG A 73 -2.58 -2.02 -26.37
CA ARG A 73 -2.21 -0.86 -27.20
C ARG A 73 -2.26 0.46 -26.44
N VAL A 74 -3.19 0.64 -25.51
CA VAL A 74 -3.30 1.90 -24.74
C VAL A 74 -2.16 2.02 -23.74
N PHE A 75 -1.79 0.94 -23.03
CA PHE A 75 -0.59 0.95 -22.19
C PHE A 75 0.68 1.15 -23.02
N ALA A 76 0.81 0.48 -24.17
CA ALA A 76 1.94 0.69 -25.08
C ALA A 76 2.04 2.14 -25.54
N GLN A 77 0.91 2.78 -25.85
CA GLN A 77 0.89 4.19 -26.24
C GLN A 77 1.43 5.08 -25.11
N VAL A 78 1.00 4.86 -23.86
CA VAL A 78 1.51 5.63 -22.72
C VAL A 78 3.02 5.43 -22.54
N ILE A 79 3.48 4.17 -22.58
CA ILE A 79 4.92 3.83 -22.45
C ILE A 79 5.75 4.44 -23.57
N LEU A 80 5.28 4.37 -24.83
CA LEU A 80 5.99 4.94 -25.98
C LEU A 80 6.01 6.47 -25.92
N SER A 81 4.92 7.13 -25.49
CA SER A 81 4.94 8.57 -25.28
C SER A 81 5.93 8.95 -24.17
N ASP A 82 5.99 8.21 -23.07
CA ASP A 82 6.98 8.43 -22.01
C ASP A 82 8.42 8.17 -22.52
N TYR A 83 8.63 7.19 -23.41
CA TYR A 83 9.91 6.91 -24.06
C TYR A 83 10.38 8.06 -24.97
N TYR A 84 9.46 8.64 -25.76
CA TYR A 84 9.74 9.75 -26.68
C TYR A 84 9.65 11.15 -26.03
N ASN A 85 9.42 11.22 -24.72
CA ASN A 85 9.19 12.47 -23.97
C ASN A 85 8.01 13.30 -24.54
N GLU A 86 6.95 12.61 -24.95
CA GLU A 86 5.70 13.22 -25.43
C GLU A 86 4.69 13.36 -24.29
N THR A 87 4.03 14.51 -24.22
CA THR A 87 2.98 14.73 -23.21
C THR A 87 1.69 14.02 -23.61
N VAL A 88 1.20 13.14 -22.73
CA VAL A 88 -0.13 12.52 -22.85
C VAL A 88 -1.13 13.33 -22.02
N SER A 89 -2.11 13.95 -22.68
CA SER A 89 -3.16 14.74 -22.01
C SER A 89 -4.43 13.96 -21.70
N GLN A 90 -4.62 12.81 -22.34
CA GLN A 90 -5.78 11.94 -22.15
C GLN A 90 -5.43 10.49 -22.45
N VAL A 91 -6.13 9.57 -21.80
CA VAL A 91 -5.95 8.13 -21.98
C VAL A 91 -7.22 7.57 -22.61
N GLY A 92 -7.07 6.96 -23.77
CA GLY A 92 -8.17 6.54 -24.65
C GLY A 92 -8.88 5.24 -24.26
N TYR A 93 -9.07 4.97 -22.96
CA TYR A 93 -9.77 3.76 -22.51
C TYR A 93 -10.39 3.94 -21.11
N PRO A 94 -11.72 3.72 -20.94
CA PRO A 94 -12.35 3.75 -19.63
C PRO A 94 -11.74 2.72 -18.68
N GLY A 95 -11.33 3.16 -17.50
CA GLY A 95 -10.75 2.29 -16.48
C GLY A 95 -9.23 2.18 -16.53
N ILE A 96 -8.53 2.56 -17.60
CA ILE A 96 -7.07 2.71 -17.51
C ILE A 96 -6.75 3.97 -16.70
N VAL A 97 -5.99 3.77 -15.63
CA VAL A 97 -5.65 4.77 -14.61
C VAL A 97 -4.21 5.19 -14.82
N VAL A 98 -3.96 6.48 -15.01
CA VAL A 98 -2.63 7.05 -15.23
C VAL A 98 -2.46 8.32 -14.42
N SER A 99 -1.41 8.38 -13.61
CA SER A 99 -0.96 9.63 -12.97
C SER A 99 0.00 10.40 -13.88
N PRO A 100 -0.05 11.74 -13.88
CA PRO A 100 -1.00 12.62 -13.17
C PRO A 100 -2.20 13.03 -14.03
N ILE A 101 -2.73 12.11 -14.85
CA ILE A 101 -3.74 12.43 -15.88
C ILE A 101 -5.16 12.29 -15.34
N ASN A 102 -5.53 11.07 -14.92
CA ASN A 102 -6.91 10.73 -14.55
C ASN A 102 -7.02 9.97 -13.21
N SER A 103 -5.88 9.65 -12.57
CA SER A 103 -5.81 8.80 -11.38
C SER A 103 -6.67 9.29 -10.23
N ALA A 104 -6.49 10.53 -9.79
CA ALA A 104 -7.26 11.10 -8.69
C ALA A 104 -8.79 11.06 -8.94
N LYS A 105 -9.21 11.35 -10.18
CA LYS A 105 -10.61 11.31 -10.57
C LYS A 105 -11.16 9.88 -10.54
N TYR A 106 -10.45 8.93 -11.14
CA TYR A 106 -10.93 7.56 -11.30
C TYR A 106 -10.91 6.79 -9.99
N LEU A 107 -9.85 6.93 -9.19
CA LEU A 107 -9.77 6.32 -7.86
C LEU A 107 -10.80 6.94 -6.90
N GLY A 108 -11.00 8.26 -6.94
CA GLY A 108 -12.06 8.91 -6.18
C GLY A 108 -13.46 8.40 -6.54
N ALA A 109 -13.74 8.20 -7.84
CA ALA A 109 -15.02 7.64 -8.29
C ALA A 109 -15.23 6.17 -7.86
N LEU A 110 -14.16 5.37 -7.83
CA LEU A 110 -14.19 3.99 -7.35
C LEU A 110 -14.44 3.93 -5.83
N LEU A 111 -13.68 4.70 -5.05
CA LEU A 111 -13.86 4.81 -3.59
C LEU A 111 -15.20 5.43 -3.19
N ASN A 112 -15.92 6.03 -4.13
CA ASN A 112 -17.26 6.55 -3.89
C ASN A 112 -18.39 5.55 -4.24
N GLN A 113 -18.06 4.36 -4.75
CA GLN A 113 -19.07 3.33 -4.99
C GLN A 113 -19.65 2.82 -3.66
N PRO A 114 -20.96 2.52 -3.58
CA PRO A 114 -21.53 1.94 -2.37
C PRO A 114 -21.12 0.47 -2.20
N GLY A 115 -21.10 0.00 -0.95
CA GLY A 115 -20.87 -1.40 -0.60
C GLY A 115 -19.72 -1.60 0.37
N THR A 116 -19.39 -2.85 0.67
CA THR A 116 -18.23 -3.20 1.49
C THR A 116 -16.94 -2.90 0.72
N LEU A 117 -16.00 -2.21 1.38
CA LEU A 117 -14.75 -1.75 0.77
C LEU A 117 -13.57 -2.60 1.23
N TYR A 118 -12.73 -3.05 0.31
CA TYR A 118 -11.48 -3.75 0.61
C TYR A 118 -10.32 -2.97 -0.04
N VAL A 119 -9.33 -2.60 0.75
CA VAL A 119 -8.23 -1.72 0.34
C VAL A 119 -6.93 -2.30 0.87
N ALA A 120 -5.93 -2.40 0.01
CA ALA A 120 -4.56 -2.75 0.38
C ALA A 120 -3.59 -1.83 -0.36
N PHE A 121 -2.87 -0.99 0.39
CA PHE A 121 -1.92 -0.02 -0.16
C PHE A 121 -0.64 -0.01 0.68
N GLU A 122 0.53 -0.08 0.06
CA GLU A 122 1.80 0.16 0.75
C GLU A 122 1.77 1.48 1.54
N GLU A 123 1.33 2.56 0.88
CA GLU A 123 1.22 3.89 1.48
C GLU A 123 -0.19 4.47 1.30
N LEU A 124 -0.80 4.86 2.42
CA LEU A 124 -2.13 5.48 2.46
C LEU A 124 -2.10 6.72 3.37
N TYR A 125 -1.90 7.88 2.76
CA TYR A 125 -1.67 9.13 3.46
C TYR A 125 -2.85 10.10 3.35
N PRO A 126 -3.06 10.98 4.35
CA PRO A 126 -4.10 12.02 4.30
C PRO A 126 -3.97 12.96 3.10
N SER A 127 -2.75 13.13 2.58
CA SER A 127 -2.44 13.96 1.42
C SER A 127 -3.14 13.50 0.13
N SER A 128 -3.61 12.25 0.06
CA SER A 128 -4.45 11.77 -1.05
C SER A 128 -5.82 12.46 -1.13
N GLY A 129 -6.32 13.02 -0.02
CA GLY A 129 -7.70 13.51 0.07
C GLY A 129 -8.77 12.42 0.12
N PHE A 130 -8.41 11.13 0.16
CA PHE A 130 -9.36 10.02 0.05
C PHE A 130 -9.87 9.44 1.36
N TYR A 131 -9.37 9.91 2.50
CA TYR A 131 -9.79 9.40 3.81
C TYR A 131 -11.30 9.52 4.04
N GLY A 132 -11.92 10.64 3.64
CA GLY A 132 -13.36 10.83 3.74
C GLY A 132 -14.16 9.81 2.92
N LEU A 133 -13.69 9.51 1.70
CA LEU A 133 -14.29 8.49 0.83
C LEU A 133 -14.12 7.08 1.37
N ILE A 134 -13.04 6.79 2.10
CA ILE A 134 -12.87 5.50 2.76
C ILE A 134 -13.73 5.43 4.04
N GLN A 135 -13.97 6.57 4.72
CA GLN A 135 -14.75 6.67 5.96
C GLN A 135 -16.26 6.53 5.81
N GLN A 136 -16.81 6.85 4.65
CA GLN A 136 -18.24 6.65 4.40
C GLN A 136 -18.65 5.17 4.29
N HIS A 137 -17.71 4.24 4.07
CA HIS A 137 -18.01 2.81 4.06
C HIS A 137 -18.16 2.29 5.49
N SER A 138 -19.38 1.86 5.83
CA SER A 138 -19.69 1.28 7.14
C SER A 138 -18.96 -0.04 7.38
N GLU A 139 -18.77 -0.82 6.32
CA GLU A 139 -18.00 -2.06 6.32
C GLU A 139 -16.78 -1.91 5.42
N ARG A 140 -15.60 -2.08 6.02
CA ARG A 140 -14.34 -1.94 5.30
C ARG A 140 -13.22 -2.77 5.91
N VAL A 141 -12.32 -3.22 5.05
CA VAL A 141 -11.02 -3.79 5.40
C VAL A 141 -9.95 -2.90 4.75
N VAL A 142 -9.06 -2.36 5.58
CA VAL A 142 -8.00 -1.46 5.12
C VAL A 142 -6.66 -2.04 5.59
N LEU A 143 -5.79 -2.35 4.65
CA LEU A 143 -4.44 -2.82 4.89
C LEU A 143 -3.45 -1.77 4.43
N VAL A 144 -2.41 -1.56 5.22
CA VAL A 144 -1.32 -0.63 4.94
C VAL A 144 0.04 -1.26 5.15
N GLY A 145 1.08 -0.78 4.47
CA GLY A 145 2.46 -1.21 4.74
C GLY A 145 2.91 -0.87 6.15
N GLU A 146 3.80 -1.67 6.72
CA GLU A 146 4.38 -1.45 8.07
C GLU A 146 5.40 -0.31 8.06
N HIS A 147 4.90 0.91 7.94
CA HIS A 147 5.64 2.17 7.97
C HIS A 147 4.96 3.15 8.92
N SER A 148 5.75 3.92 9.68
CA SER A 148 5.23 4.89 10.66
C SER A 148 4.34 5.97 10.04
N GLU A 149 4.57 6.28 8.78
CA GLU A 149 3.82 7.25 7.98
C GLU A 149 2.35 6.80 7.80
N ASN A 150 2.06 5.51 7.92
CA ASN A 150 0.71 4.94 7.90
C ASN A 150 0.00 4.97 9.26
N ASP A 151 0.61 5.46 10.35
CA ASP A 151 -0.03 5.53 11.69
C ASP A 151 -1.36 6.27 11.64
N TYR A 152 -1.45 7.29 10.80
CA TYR A 152 -2.68 8.06 10.64
C TYR A 152 -3.81 7.24 9.98
N ALA A 153 -3.47 6.33 9.06
CA ALA A 153 -4.42 5.40 8.46
C ALA A 153 -4.95 4.41 9.52
N VAL A 154 -4.07 3.90 10.38
CA VAL A 154 -4.45 3.04 11.51
C VAL A 154 -5.43 3.78 12.42
N GLY A 155 -5.08 4.98 12.86
CA GLY A 155 -5.90 5.75 13.79
C GLY A 155 -7.23 6.26 13.22
N LYS A 156 -7.32 6.57 11.92
CA LYS A 156 -8.54 7.16 11.32
C LYS A 156 -9.41 6.18 10.54
N LEU A 157 -8.80 5.16 9.95
CA LEU A 157 -9.47 4.20 9.08
C LEU A 157 -9.59 2.83 9.72
N GLY A 158 -8.91 2.59 10.86
CA GLY A 158 -8.82 1.26 11.46
C GLY A 158 -7.96 0.31 10.62
N ALA A 159 -6.99 0.86 9.89
CA ALA A 159 -6.11 0.08 9.05
C ALA A 159 -5.26 -0.91 9.86
N VAL A 160 -4.93 -2.06 9.26
CA VAL A 160 -3.99 -3.04 9.81
C VAL A 160 -2.67 -2.92 9.06
N MET A 161 -1.57 -2.77 9.80
CA MET A 161 -0.22 -2.76 9.20
C MET A 161 0.23 -4.17 8.85
N ILE A 162 0.76 -4.33 7.64
CA ILE A 162 1.20 -5.59 7.07
C ILE A 162 2.67 -5.44 6.66
N PRO A 163 3.60 -6.23 7.23
CA PRO A 163 5.00 -6.26 6.81
C PRO A 163 5.11 -6.71 5.34
N GLY A 164 5.92 -6.02 4.54
CA GLY A 164 6.16 -6.37 3.14
C GLY A 164 4.99 -6.08 2.19
N LEU A 165 3.93 -5.39 2.62
CA LEU A 165 2.82 -5.04 1.74
C LEU A 165 3.22 -3.99 0.72
N THR A 166 3.30 -4.39 -0.55
CA THR A 166 3.53 -3.48 -1.68
C THR A 166 2.31 -3.30 -2.56
N ALA A 167 1.24 -4.10 -2.37
CA ALA A 167 0.00 -4.01 -3.13
C ALA A 167 -0.55 -2.57 -3.19
N LYS A 168 -1.19 -2.23 -4.32
CA LYS A 168 -2.08 -1.06 -4.46
C LYS A 168 -3.37 -1.51 -5.13
N ALA A 169 -4.34 -1.92 -4.32
CA ALA A 169 -5.57 -2.54 -4.77
C ALA A 169 -6.81 -2.02 -4.02
N ILE A 170 -7.92 -1.89 -4.75
CA ILE A 170 -9.23 -1.53 -4.20
C ILE A 170 -10.25 -2.52 -4.76
N VAL A 171 -11.13 -3.05 -3.92
CA VAL A 171 -12.31 -3.82 -4.33
C VAL A 171 -13.57 -3.23 -3.69
N VAL A 172 -14.59 -3.01 -4.51
CA VAL A 172 -15.94 -2.62 -4.08
C VAL A 172 -16.98 -3.16 -5.06
N GLY A 173 -17.88 -4.02 -4.58
CA GLY A 173 -18.76 -4.80 -5.44
C GLY A 173 -17.95 -5.66 -6.42
N ASN A 174 -18.25 -5.53 -7.72
CA ASN A 174 -17.53 -6.24 -8.79
C ASN A 174 -16.40 -5.40 -9.42
N TYR A 175 -16.14 -4.20 -8.89
CA TYR A 175 -15.06 -3.35 -9.38
C TYR A 175 -13.78 -3.63 -8.61
N VAL A 176 -12.68 -3.73 -9.35
CA VAL A 176 -11.33 -3.90 -8.80
C VAL A 176 -10.37 -2.94 -9.47
N TYR A 177 -9.58 -2.24 -8.67
CA TYR A 177 -8.39 -1.52 -9.08
C TYR A 177 -7.15 -2.33 -8.72
N VAL A 178 -6.19 -2.40 -9.64
CA VAL A 178 -4.81 -2.84 -9.40
C VAL A 178 -3.87 -1.91 -10.17
N GLY A 179 -2.76 -1.52 -9.58
CA GLY A 179 -1.74 -0.70 -10.23
C GLY A 179 -0.58 -0.35 -9.33
N SER A 180 0.11 0.74 -9.68
CA SER A 180 1.32 1.19 -8.97
C SER A 180 1.10 2.42 -8.08
N ILE A 181 -0.05 3.10 -8.19
CA ILE A 181 -0.37 4.35 -7.46
C ILE A 181 -0.52 4.11 -5.96
N ASN A 182 0.36 4.67 -5.14
CA ASN A 182 0.08 4.81 -3.70
C ASN A 182 -0.97 5.91 -3.44
N LEU A 183 -1.69 5.85 -2.31
CA LEU A 183 -2.69 6.86 -1.97
C LEU A 183 -2.04 8.00 -1.19
N ASP A 184 -1.25 8.80 -1.92
CA ASP A 184 -0.63 10.04 -1.48
C ASP A 184 -0.63 11.08 -2.62
N TYR A 185 -0.34 12.34 -2.29
CA TYR A 185 -0.35 13.43 -3.27
C TYR A 185 0.65 13.23 -4.42
N THR A 186 1.86 12.79 -4.12
CA THR A 186 2.95 12.66 -5.11
C THR A 186 2.63 11.56 -6.11
N SER A 187 2.18 10.39 -5.67
CA SER A 187 1.75 9.30 -6.56
C SER A 187 0.56 9.67 -7.44
N LEU A 188 -0.36 10.50 -6.93
CA LEU A 188 -1.54 10.95 -7.68
C LEU A 188 -1.24 12.06 -8.70
N HIS A 189 -0.29 12.94 -8.39
CA HIS A 189 -0.16 14.23 -9.09
C HIS A 189 1.22 14.54 -9.67
N GLN A 190 2.26 13.79 -9.31
CA GLN A 190 3.63 14.10 -9.70
C GLN A 190 4.33 12.92 -10.38
N ASN A 191 4.04 11.69 -9.94
CA ASN A 191 4.61 10.48 -10.52
C ASN A 191 3.91 10.07 -11.82
N ARG A 192 4.65 9.30 -12.64
CA ARG A 192 4.09 8.44 -13.67
C ARG A 192 3.79 7.07 -13.08
N GLU A 193 2.52 6.87 -12.80
CA GLU A 193 1.95 5.64 -12.26
C GLU A 193 0.90 5.08 -13.21
N LEU A 194 0.71 3.77 -13.19
CA LEU A 194 -0.15 3.04 -14.11
C LEU A 194 -1.00 2.02 -13.35
N GLY A 195 -2.26 1.90 -13.73
CA GLY A 195 -3.17 0.92 -13.16
C GLY A 195 -4.41 0.73 -14.02
N ILE A 196 -5.29 -0.15 -13.57
CA ILE A 196 -6.55 -0.41 -14.24
C ILE A 196 -7.68 -0.64 -13.25
N ILE A 197 -8.85 -0.12 -13.56
CA ILE A 197 -10.12 -0.45 -12.94
C ILE A 197 -10.89 -1.34 -13.92
N ILE A 198 -11.23 -2.54 -13.48
CA ILE A 198 -12.07 -3.47 -14.24
C ILE A 198 -13.30 -3.85 -13.43
N GLN A 199 -14.41 -4.08 -14.11
CA GLN A 199 -15.59 -4.69 -13.52
C GLN A 199 -15.58 -6.18 -13.87
N ASN A 200 -15.11 -7.01 -12.95
CA ASN A 200 -15.07 -8.45 -13.14
C ASN A 200 -15.28 -9.15 -11.79
N PRO A 201 -16.41 -9.85 -11.58
CA PRO A 201 -16.70 -10.48 -10.30
C PRO A 201 -15.66 -11.53 -9.90
N VAL A 202 -15.09 -12.27 -10.86
CA VAL A 202 -14.08 -13.30 -10.57
C VAL A 202 -12.80 -12.66 -10.05
N VAL A 203 -12.28 -11.65 -10.75
CA VAL A 203 -11.06 -10.95 -10.31
C VAL A 203 -11.30 -10.18 -9.02
N ALA A 204 -12.47 -9.54 -8.87
CA ALA A 204 -12.85 -8.86 -7.64
C ALA A 204 -12.90 -9.83 -6.45
N ASP A 205 -13.45 -11.03 -6.65
CA ASP A 205 -13.48 -12.08 -5.62
C ASP A 205 -12.08 -12.56 -5.26
N GLU A 206 -11.21 -12.82 -6.24
CA GLU A 206 -9.82 -13.24 -6.00
C GLU A 206 -9.03 -12.20 -5.22
N VAL A 207 -9.04 -10.94 -5.68
CA VAL A 207 -8.32 -9.85 -4.99
C VAL A 207 -8.89 -9.61 -3.60
N ARG A 208 -10.21 -9.62 -3.43
CA ARG A 208 -10.85 -9.51 -2.11
C ARG A 208 -10.40 -10.64 -1.18
N ASN A 209 -10.38 -11.88 -1.67
CA ASN A 209 -10.00 -13.03 -0.86
C ASN A 209 -8.53 -12.96 -0.44
N THR A 210 -7.64 -12.50 -1.31
CA THR A 210 -6.23 -12.23 -0.98
C THR A 210 -6.11 -11.17 0.11
N ILE A 211 -6.82 -10.04 -0.01
CA ILE A 211 -6.84 -9.00 1.03
C ILE A 211 -7.37 -9.56 2.36
N LEU A 212 -8.44 -10.35 2.33
CA LEU A 212 -9.01 -10.97 3.52
C LEU A 212 -8.05 -11.97 4.16
N GLN A 213 -7.33 -12.75 3.36
CA GLN A 213 -6.31 -13.67 3.86
C GLN A 213 -5.24 -12.90 4.65
N TRP A 214 -4.63 -11.86 4.06
CA TRP A 214 -3.65 -11.02 4.76
C TRP A 214 -4.25 -10.36 6.00
N TYR A 215 -5.48 -9.86 5.92
CA TYR A 215 -6.17 -9.31 7.08
C TYR A 215 -6.26 -10.32 8.23
N HIS A 216 -6.66 -11.57 7.94
CA HIS A 216 -6.81 -12.60 8.96
C HIS A 216 -5.47 -13.05 9.56
N GLU A 217 -4.41 -13.14 8.74
CA GLU A 217 -3.06 -13.52 9.19
C GLU A 217 -2.45 -12.50 10.17
N TYR A 218 -2.66 -11.21 9.93
CA TYR A 218 -1.97 -10.15 10.68
C TYR A 218 -2.84 -9.43 11.72
N SER A 219 -4.17 -9.40 11.56
CA SER A 219 -5.06 -8.74 12.54
C SER A 219 -5.14 -9.48 13.89
N SER A 220 -4.97 -10.80 13.91
CA SER A 220 -4.88 -11.58 15.16
C SER A 220 -3.58 -11.32 15.91
N THR A 221 -2.48 -11.12 15.19
CA THR A 221 -1.14 -10.95 15.72
C THR A 221 -0.98 -9.59 16.41
N GLN A 222 -1.55 -8.52 15.82
CA GLN A 222 -1.56 -7.19 16.44
C GLN A 222 -2.44 -7.12 17.70
N LYS A 223 -3.61 -7.78 17.69
CA LYS A 223 -4.46 -7.89 18.90
C LYS A 223 -3.73 -8.62 20.04
N GLY A 224 -2.96 -9.67 19.73
CA GLY A 224 -2.14 -10.40 20.70
C GLY A 224 -1.02 -9.56 21.32
N GLN A 225 -0.31 -8.75 20.52
CA GLN A 225 0.75 -7.86 21.03
C GLN A 225 0.21 -6.73 21.91
N ILE A 226 -0.88 -6.05 21.51
CA ILE A 226 -1.50 -4.99 22.32
C ILE A 226 -2.07 -5.58 23.63
N GLY A 227 -2.70 -6.77 23.56
CA GLY A 227 -3.15 -7.51 24.74
C GLY A 227 -2.00 -7.89 25.69
N GLY A 228 -0.87 -8.36 25.13
CA GLY A 228 0.32 -8.70 25.91
C GLY A 228 0.96 -7.50 26.60
N ILE A 229 1.08 -6.37 25.91
CA ILE A 229 1.63 -5.11 26.47
C ILE A 229 0.73 -4.57 27.58
N THR A 230 -0.58 -4.53 27.37
CA THR A 230 -1.53 -4.06 28.39
C THR A 230 -1.55 -4.97 29.62
N GLN A 231 -1.51 -6.29 29.44
CA GLN A 231 -1.44 -7.24 30.56
C GLN A 231 -0.11 -7.13 31.33
N SER A 232 1.01 -6.99 30.61
CA SER A 232 2.34 -6.68 31.16
C SER A 232 2.32 -5.43 32.05
N LEU A 233 1.80 -4.31 31.54
CA LEU A 233 1.74 -3.04 32.28
C LEU A 233 0.86 -3.15 33.53
N VAL A 234 -0.29 -3.83 33.44
CA VAL A 234 -1.18 -4.07 34.59
C VAL A 234 -0.49 -4.94 35.65
N THR A 235 0.21 -6.01 35.25
CA THR A 235 0.97 -6.85 36.19
C THR A 235 2.12 -6.11 36.87
N MET A 236 2.83 -5.26 36.12
CA MET A 236 3.87 -4.36 36.65
C MET A 236 3.29 -3.38 37.69
N LEU A 237 2.15 -2.77 37.39
CA LEU A 237 1.48 -1.84 38.30
C LEU A 237 1.03 -2.54 39.59
N LEU A 238 0.46 -3.75 39.47
CA LEU A 238 0.07 -4.59 40.61
C LEU A 238 1.27 -4.93 41.49
N LEU A 239 2.39 -5.35 40.89
CA LEU A 239 3.63 -5.66 41.61
C LEU A 239 4.14 -4.46 42.41
N ILE A 240 4.18 -3.27 41.81
CA ILE A 240 4.57 -2.02 42.47
C ILE A 240 3.66 -1.72 43.67
N VAL A 241 2.34 -1.84 43.49
CA VAL A 241 1.36 -1.61 44.57
C VAL A 241 1.56 -2.60 45.72
N THR A 242 1.74 -3.90 45.43
CA THR A 242 2.03 -4.90 46.47
C THR A 242 3.33 -4.64 47.20
N LEU A 243 4.39 -4.22 46.49
CA LEU A 243 5.68 -3.90 47.11
C LEU A 243 5.55 -2.69 48.05
N LEU A 244 4.82 -1.65 47.64
CA LEU A 244 4.54 -0.47 48.47
C LEU A 244 3.72 -0.83 49.72
N LEU A 245 2.74 -1.71 49.59
CA LEU A 245 1.95 -2.21 50.73
C LEU A 245 2.81 -3.03 51.70
N LEU A 246 3.66 -3.92 51.21
CA LEU A 246 4.58 -4.70 52.04
C LEU A 246 5.56 -3.78 52.79
N LEU A 247 6.15 -2.80 52.10
CA LEU A 247 7.03 -1.80 52.71
C LEU A 247 6.31 -0.97 53.77
N TYR A 248 5.05 -0.60 53.53
CA TYR A 248 4.21 0.09 54.50
C TYR A 248 3.95 -0.76 55.74
N ILE A 249 3.56 -2.04 55.56
CA ILE A 249 3.31 -2.97 56.66
C ILE A 249 4.58 -3.16 57.49
N VAL A 250 5.72 -3.44 56.85
CA VAL A 250 7.03 -3.60 57.53
C VAL A 250 7.39 -2.34 58.33
N ARG A 251 7.20 -1.14 57.76
CA ARG A 251 7.42 0.12 58.48
C ARG A 251 6.45 0.30 59.65
N SER A 252 5.20 -0.12 59.51
CA SER A 252 4.18 0.00 60.57
C SER A 252 4.45 -0.97 61.74
N THR A 253 4.99 -2.16 61.46
CA THR A 253 5.32 -3.18 62.47
C THR A 253 6.64 -2.90 63.20
N ILE A 254 7.56 -2.17 62.58
CA ILE A 254 8.87 -1.81 63.16
C ILE A 254 8.79 -0.51 64.00
N ARG A 255 7.64 0.17 64.06
CA ARG A 255 7.50 1.35 64.93
C ARG A 255 7.73 0.93 66.40
N PRO A 256 8.76 1.46 67.08
CA PRO A 256 9.04 1.10 68.46
C PRO A 256 7.84 1.52 69.33
N ARG A 257 7.32 0.58 70.13
CA ARG A 257 6.42 0.92 71.24
C ARG A 257 7.18 1.93 72.12
N ARG A 258 6.78 3.21 72.08
CA ARG A 258 7.21 4.21 73.06
C ARG A 258 6.89 3.64 74.44
N ARG A 259 7.94 3.25 75.18
CA ARG A 259 7.82 2.91 76.60
C ARG A 259 7.29 4.16 77.31
N ARG A 260 6.05 4.10 77.80
CA ARG A 260 5.53 5.06 78.78
C ARG A 260 6.37 4.88 80.05
N ARG A 261 7.03 5.96 80.48
CA ARG A 261 7.43 6.16 81.88
C ARG A 261 6.25 6.80 82.60
#